data_AF-A0A917JD28-F1
#
_entry.id   AF-A0A917JD28-F1
#
_cell.length_a   1.000
_cell.length_b   1.000
_cell.length_c   1.000
_cell.angle_alpha   90.00
_cell.angle_beta   90.00
_cell.angle_gamma   90.00
#
_symmetry.space_group_name_H-M   'P 1'
#
loop_
_entity.id
_entity.type
_entity.pdbx_description
1 polymer ?
#
loop_
_entity_poly.entity_id
_entity_poly.type
_entity_poly.pdbx_seq_one_letter_code
_entity_poly.pdbx_strand_id
1 'polypeptide(L)'
;MKKKALSVLLIIILFMILGLFFYRDLREKEQITKKNEALLTVKSNQSKVGDMGKWTIAIDDLTDEAGFLVSGIRLNDLTSIQEELLKLKNENENLIAAFQLAVDPLADNEKAEEKLRIVQQKFDLQNDIMVLFDIKDQYPISGSSFNSQVPLKLTTTTVDVQKLQMAFKEQFREHNDAWTRWMDETLIVIDEQADLVQKALELIDRYQPEEAYVIEILINNIKAPETKRLLSNKLKLKIS
;
A
#
# COMPACT_ATOMS: atom_id res chain seq x y z
N MET A 1 -78.59 34.56 -4.30
CA MET A 1 -77.79 33.40 -3.83
C MET A 1 -76.29 33.43 -4.20
N LYS A 2 -75.84 34.18 -5.23
CA LYS A 2 -74.43 34.17 -5.68
C LYS A 2 -73.37 34.71 -4.68
N LYS A 3 -73.71 35.65 -3.79
CA LYS A 3 -72.74 36.24 -2.83
C LYS A 3 -72.22 35.24 -1.78
N LYS A 4 -73.07 34.36 -1.24
CA LYS A 4 -72.67 33.37 -0.22
C LYS A 4 -71.74 32.28 -0.79
N ALA A 5 -71.97 31.87 -2.04
CA ALA A 5 -71.12 30.90 -2.72
C ALA A 5 -69.69 31.43 -2.95
N LEU A 6 -69.56 32.74 -3.26
CA LEU A 6 -68.26 33.39 -3.42
C LEU A 6 -67.47 33.44 -2.11
N SER A 7 -68.14 33.71 -0.98
CA SER A 7 -67.53 33.74 0.36
C SER A 7 -66.99 32.37 0.77
N VAL A 8 -67.76 31.31 0.53
CA VAL A 8 -67.35 29.93 0.85
C VAL A 8 -66.16 29.48 -0.01
N LEU A 9 -66.18 29.81 -1.30
CA LEU A 9 -65.07 29.51 -2.21
C LEU A 9 -63.77 30.21 -1.77
N LEU A 10 -63.86 31.47 -1.34
CA LEU A 10 -62.73 32.25 -0.83
C LEU A 10 -62.12 31.63 0.43
N ILE A 11 -62.96 31.15 1.35
CA ILE A 11 -62.50 30.47 2.56
C ILE A 11 -61.75 29.18 2.21
N ILE A 12 -62.26 28.38 1.26
CA ILE A 12 -61.60 27.13 0.81
C ILE A 12 -60.23 27.43 0.18
N ILE A 13 -60.14 28.44 -0.68
CA ILE A 13 -58.86 28.87 -1.29
C ILE A 13 -57.87 29.32 -0.21
N LEU A 14 -58.34 30.08 0.79
CA LEU A 14 -57.49 30.53 1.90
C LEU A 14 -56.91 29.34 2.69
N PHE A 15 -57.74 28.34 3.01
CA PHE A 15 -57.29 27.11 3.67
C PHE A 15 -56.31 26.30 2.81
N MET A 16 -56.50 26.25 1.49
CA MET A 16 -55.53 25.59 0.59
C MET A 16 -54.18 26.31 0.55
N ILE A 17 -54.18 27.65 0.52
CA ILE A 17 -52.93 28.44 0.54
C ILE A 17 -52.21 28.29 1.89
N LEU A 18 -52.95 28.33 2.99
CA LEU A 18 -52.41 28.06 4.34
C LEU A 18 -51.84 26.65 4.45
N GLY A 19 -52.55 25.64 3.92
CA GLY A 19 -52.08 24.25 3.89
C GLY A 19 -50.81 24.08 3.07
N LEU A 20 -50.72 24.73 1.90
CA LEU A 20 -49.52 24.73 1.05
C LEU A 20 -48.34 25.42 1.74
N PHE A 21 -48.59 26.52 2.45
CA PHE A 21 -47.56 27.22 3.23
C PHE A 21 -47.02 26.36 4.38
N PHE A 22 -47.91 25.75 5.18
CA PHE A 22 -47.52 24.83 6.25
C PHE A 22 -46.76 23.61 5.72
N TYR A 23 -47.22 23.02 4.62
CA TYR A 23 -46.54 21.89 3.98
C TYR A 23 -45.14 22.28 3.50
N ARG A 24 -44.99 23.47 2.92
CA ARG A 24 -43.70 24.00 2.49
C ARG A 24 -42.76 24.27 3.68
N ASP A 25 -43.25 24.90 4.74
CA ASP A 25 -42.47 25.15 5.96
C ASP A 25 -42.00 23.84 6.63
N LEU A 26 -42.86 22.83 6.69
CA LEU A 26 -42.49 21.50 7.19
C LEU A 26 -41.41 20.83 6.32
N ARG A 27 -41.53 20.90 5.00
CA ARG A 27 -40.53 20.35 4.06
C ARG A 27 -39.20 21.09 4.13
N GLU A 28 -39.22 22.42 4.25
CA GLU A 28 -38.01 23.23 4.41
C GLU A 28 -37.29 22.88 5.72
N LYS A 29 -38.02 22.76 6.84
CA LYS A 29 -37.46 22.32 8.13
C LYS A 29 -36.86 20.92 8.06
N GLU A 30 -37.56 19.97 7.43
CA GLU A 30 -37.06 18.60 7.27
C GLU A 30 -35.77 18.56 6.44
N GLN A 31 -35.71 19.35 5.35
CA GLN A 31 -34.50 19.44 4.53
C GLN A 31 -33.32 20.07 5.29
N ILE A 32 -33.55 21.09 6.11
CA ILE A 32 -32.51 21.70 6.96
C ILE A 32 -31.97 20.68 7.95
N THR A 33 -32.83 19.90 8.61
CA THR A 33 -32.41 18.84 9.55
C THR A 33 -31.55 17.79 8.85
N LYS A 34 -32.00 17.25 7.72
CA LYS A 34 -31.23 16.26 6.94
C LYS A 34 -29.90 16.81 6.44
N LYS A 35 -29.86 18.09 6.04
CA LYS A 35 -28.62 18.77 5.63
C LYS A 35 -27.64 18.89 6.81
N ASN A 36 -28.13 19.20 8.01
CA ASN A 36 -27.29 19.28 9.22
C ASN A 36 -26.79 17.90 9.65
N GLU A 37 -27.62 16.87 9.58
CA GLU A 37 -27.22 15.48 9.83
C GLU A 37 -26.13 15.05 8.85
N ALA A 38 -26.31 15.30 7.55
CA ALA A 38 -25.30 15.03 6.53
C ALA A 38 -23.98 15.75 6.80
N LEU A 39 -24.03 17.03 7.20
CA LEU A 39 -22.84 17.80 7.57
C LEU A 39 -22.11 17.20 8.79
N LEU A 40 -22.85 16.76 9.81
CA LEU A 40 -22.27 16.10 10.98
C LEU A 40 -21.63 14.76 10.62
N THR A 41 -22.26 13.97 9.74
CA THR A 41 -21.69 12.71 9.24
C THR A 41 -20.38 12.96 8.48
N VAL A 42 -20.36 13.94 7.56
CA VAL A 42 -19.14 14.29 6.82
C VAL A 42 -18.02 14.69 7.78
N LYS A 43 -18.30 15.56 8.75
CA LYS A 43 -17.30 15.97 9.77
C LYS A 43 -16.81 14.80 10.61
N SER A 44 -17.72 13.90 11.01
CA SER A 44 -17.37 12.70 11.76
C SER A 44 -16.53 11.73 10.94
N ASN A 45 -16.75 11.65 9.63
CA ASN A 45 -15.95 10.82 8.74
C ASN A 45 -14.58 11.45 8.49
N GLN A 46 -14.51 12.76 8.28
CA GLN A 46 -13.25 13.50 8.18
C GLN A 46 -12.40 13.34 9.45
N SER A 47 -12.99 13.36 10.64
CA SER A 47 -12.24 13.13 11.88
C SER A 47 -11.65 11.72 12.00
N LYS A 48 -12.14 10.72 11.24
CA LYS A 48 -11.56 9.37 11.21
C LYS A 48 -10.31 9.27 10.34
N VAL A 49 -10.14 10.20 9.39
CA VAL A 49 -9.03 10.23 8.41
C VAL A 49 -8.13 11.46 8.56
N GLY A 50 -8.42 12.37 9.49
CA GLY A 50 -7.51 13.44 9.86
C GLY A 50 -6.21 12.91 10.48
N ASP A 51 -5.26 13.79 10.79
CA ASP A 51 -3.92 13.41 11.25
C ASP A 51 -3.93 12.49 12.49
N MET A 52 -4.90 12.68 13.39
CA MET A 52 -5.11 11.86 14.60
C MET A 52 -6.29 10.89 14.45
N GLY A 53 -6.76 10.70 13.22
CA GLY A 53 -7.88 9.84 12.87
C GLY A 53 -7.49 8.37 12.98
N LYS A 54 -8.46 7.53 13.34
CA LYS A 54 -8.27 6.07 13.48
C LYS A 54 -7.55 5.45 12.27
N TRP A 55 -7.91 5.86 11.05
CA TRP A 55 -7.36 5.25 9.85
C TRP A 55 -5.96 5.75 9.51
N THR A 56 -5.68 7.02 9.77
CA THR A 56 -4.31 7.56 9.65
C THR A 56 -3.39 6.87 10.64
N ILE A 57 -3.81 6.74 11.90
CA ILE A 57 -3.04 6.01 12.92
C ILE A 57 -2.83 4.54 12.50
N ALA A 58 -3.87 3.88 11.98
CA ALA A 58 -3.73 2.49 11.51
C ALA A 58 -2.73 2.34 10.36
N ILE A 59 -2.58 3.35 9.49
CA ILE A 59 -1.54 3.36 8.45
C ILE A 59 -0.17 3.59 9.08
N ASP A 60 -0.08 4.49 10.04
CA ASP A 60 1.17 4.82 10.74
C ASP A 60 1.72 3.60 11.48
N ASP A 61 0.84 2.81 12.10
CA ASP A 61 1.16 1.56 12.80
C ASP A 61 1.71 0.46 11.87
N LEU A 62 1.60 0.61 10.53
CA LEU A 62 2.22 -0.30 9.55
C LEU A 62 3.69 0.00 9.31
N THR A 63 4.19 1.12 9.81
CA THR A 63 5.61 1.48 9.70
C THR A 63 6.21 1.84 11.05
N ASP A 64 7.49 1.54 11.25
CA ASP A 64 8.22 2.07 12.39
C ASP A 64 8.56 3.56 12.21
N GLU A 65 9.14 4.17 13.24
CA GLU A 65 9.53 5.59 13.24
C GLU A 65 10.53 5.96 12.11
N ALA A 66 11.26 4.98 11.59
CA ALA A 66 12.21 5.16 10.51
C ALA A 66 11.60 4.87 9.12
N GLY A 67 10.32 4.51 9.06
CA GLY A 67 9.56 4.27 7.84
C GLY A 67 9.72 2.85 7.27
N PHE A 68 10.22 1.90 8.06
CA PHE A 68 10.27 0.48 7.67
C PHE A 68 8.96 -0.21 8.00
N LEU A 69 8.57 -1.18 7.16
CA LEU A 69 7.40 -2.00 7.41
C LEU A 69 7.56 -2.82 8.69
N VAL A 70 6.53 -2.82 9.53
CA VAL A 70 6.49 -3.64 10.74
C VAL A 70 6.46 -5.13 10.37
N SER A 71 7.10 -5.97 11.19
CA SER A 71 7.16 -7.40 10.93
C SER A 71 5.75 -8.04 10.99
N GLY A 72 5.45 -8.91 10.03
CA GLY A 72 4.22 -9.70 10.03
C GLY A 72 3.00 -9.03 9.37
N ILE A 73 3.18 -7.87 8.73
CA ILE A 73 2.13 -7.24 7.90
C ILE A 73 1.66 -8.19 6.81
N ARG A 74 0.36 -8.21 6.57
CA ARG A 74 -0.30 -9.00 5.53
C ARG A 74 -1.03 -8.10 4.56
N LEU A 75 -1.24 -8.59 3.35
CA LEU A 75 -2.04 -7.90 2.33
C LEU A 75 -3.44 -7.54 2.82
N ASN A 76 -4.03 -8.38 3.68
CA ASN A 76 -5.35 -8.12 4.26
C ASN A 76 -5.36 -6.89 5.19
N ASP A 77 -4.25 -6.57 5.86
CA ASP A 77 -4.16 -5.40 6.74
C ASP A 77 -4.27 -4.12 5.89
N LEU A 78 -3.54 -4.08 4.77
CA LEU A 78 -3.56 -2.98 3.79
C LEU A 78 -4.93 -2.85 3.10
N THR A 79 -5.46 -3.98 2.63
CA THR A 79 -6.74 -4.03 1.89
C THR A 79 -7.91 -3.56 2.78
N SER A 80 -7.93 -3.98 4.05
CA SER A 80 -8.99 -3.58 4.98
C SER A 80 -9.02 -2.06 5.23
N ILE A 81 -7.86 -1.42 5.32
CA ILE A 81 -7.77 0.03 5.47
C ILE A 81 -8.21 0.72 4.17
N GLN A 82 -7.76 0.22 3.02
CA GLN A 82 -8.12 0.78 1.71
C GLN A 82 -9.64 0.77 1.48
N GLU A 83 -10.31 -0.35 1.79
CA GLU A 83 -11.76 -0.48 1.66
C GLU A 83 -12.52 0.52 2.55
N GLU A 84 -12.05 0.72 3.78
CA GLU A 84 -12.69 1.67 4.70
C GLU A 84 -12.44 3.13 4.31
N LEU A 85 -11.25 3.49 3.81
CA LEU A 85 -10.99 4.82 3.25
C LEU A 85 -11.90 5.10 2.04
N LEU A 86 -11.99 4.15 1.10
CA LEU A 86 -12.83 4.28 -0.09
C LEU A 86 -14.31 4.44 0.28
N LYS A 87 -14.78 3.70 1.29
CA LYS A 87 -16.14 3.79 1.81
C LYS A 87 -16.42 5.16 2.41
N LEU A 88 -15.52 5.70 3.24
CA LEU A 88 -15.68 7.03 3.83
C LEU A 88 -15.68 8.13 2.77
N LYS A 89 -14.79 8.03 1.77
CA LYS A 89 -14.74 8.94 0.63
C LYS A 89 -16.06 8.96 -0.13
N ASN A 90 -16.53 7.79 -0.56
CA ASN A 90 -17.77 7.65 -1.31
C ASN A 90 -18.98 8.14 -0.51
N GLU A 91 -19.06 7.83 0.79
CA GLU A 91 -20.15 8.33 1.65
C GLU A 91 -20.13 9.86 1.72
N ASN A 92 -18.95 10.46 1.93
CA ASN A 92 -18.82 11.90 2.02
C ASN A 92 -19.14 12.59 0.69
N GLU A 93 -18.63 12.10 -0.45
CA GLU A 93 -18.91 12.65 -1.78
C GLU A 93 -20.42 12.60 -2.08
N ASN A 94 -21.08 11.47 -1.77
CA ASN A 94 -22.52 11.32 -1.95
C ASN A 94 -23.31 12.31 -1.09
N LEU A 95 -22.95 12.50 0.18
CA LEU A 95 -23.62 13.45 1.08
C LEU A 95 -23.38 14.90 0.65
N ILE A 96 -22.16 15.25 0.26
CA ILE A 96 -21.80 16.59 -0.22
C ILE A 96 -22.61 16.92 -1.48
N ALA A 97 -22.67 16.00 -2.44
CA ALA A 97 -23.43 16.18 -3.67
C ALA A 97 -24.94 16.24 -3.42
N ALA A 98 -25.50 15.33 -2.60
CA ALA A 98 -26.93 15.25 -2.34
C ALA A 98 -27.48 16.49 -1.63
N PHE A 99 -26.70 17.10 -0.73
CA PHE A 99 -27.15 18.23 0.10
C PHE A 99 -26.48 19.57 -0.25
N GLN A 100 -25.62 19.60 -1.27
CA GLN A 100 -24.82 20.76 -1.68
C GLN A 100 -24.14 21.39 -0.46
N LEU A 101 -23.39 20.55 0.27
CA LEU A 101 -22.73 20.95 1.49
C LEU A 101 -21.52 21.84 1.16
N ALA A 102 -21.38 22.96 1.85
CA ALA A 102 -20.19 23.78 1.80
C ALA A 102 -19.19 23.25 2.84
N VAL A 103 -18.45 22.20 2.47
CA VAL A 103 -17.41 21.58 3.30
C VAL A 103 -16.09 21.63 2.56
N ASP A 104 -14.99 21.68 3.31
CA ASP A 104 -13.65 21.66 2.73
C ASP A 104 -13.42 20.36 1.91
N PRO A 105 -12.53 20.41 0.91
CA PRO A 105 -12.15 19.24 0.11
C PRO A 105 -11.77 18.05 0.99
N LEU A 106 -11.95 16.83 0.49
CA LEU A 106 -11.60 15.57 1.17
C LEU A 106 -10.08 15.35 1.29
N ALA A 107 -9.32 16.42 1.51
CA ALA A 107 -7.86 16.46 1.52
C ALA A 107 -7.26 15.49 2.55
N ASP A 108 -7.87 15.33 3.72
CA ASP A 108 -7.37 14.38 4.72
C ASP A 108 -7.54 12.93 4.28
N ASN A 109 -8.63 12.61 3.56
CA ASN A 109 -8.78 11.29 2.96
C ASN A 109 -7.75 11.06 1.85
N GLU A 110 -7.49 12.05 1.01
CA GLU A 110 -6.47 11.98 -0.04
C GLU A 110 -5.06 11.80 0.54
N LYS A 111 -4.73 12.51 1.63
CA LYS A 111 -3.45 12.31 2.35
C LYS A 111 -3.34 10.89 2.93
N ALA A 112 -4.40 10.38 3.55
CA ALA A 112 -4.40 9.02 4.10
C ALA A 112 -4.28 7.97 2.98
N GLU A 113 -5.00 8.14 1.87
CA GLU A 113 -4.89 7.28 0.68
C GLU A 113 -3.47 7.28 0.12
N GLU A 114 -2.84 8.46 0.00
CA GLU A 114 -1.48 8.59 -0.49
C GLU A 114 -0.47 7.93 0.45
N LYS A 115 -0.62 8.11 1.77
CA LYS A 115 0.23 7.45 2.76
C LYS A 115 0.12 5.94 2.67
N LEU A 116 -1.12 5.41 2.62
CA LEU A 116 -1.36 3.97 2.45
C LEU A 116 -0.76 3.45 1.14
N ARG A 117 -0.86 4.22 0.05
CA ARG A 117 -0.29 3.87 -1.26
C ARG A 117 1.23 3.67 -1.16
N ILE A 118 1.94 4.56 -0.45
CA ILE A 118 3.39 4.43 -0.24
C ILE A 118 3.69 3.16 0.58
N VAL A 119 2.93 2.88 1.64
CA VAL A 119 3.10 1.66 2.45
C VAL A 119 2.87 0.39 1.60
N GLN A 120 1.81 0.36 0.80
CA GLN A 120 1.51 -0.74 -0.12
C GLN A 120 2.66 -0.94 -1.13
N GLN A 121 3.18 0.16 -1.69
CA GLN A 121 4.31 0.14 -2.59
C GLN A 121 5.58 -0.46 -1.96
N LYS A 122 5.86 -0.14 -0.68
CA LYS A 122 6.96 -0.76 0.07
C LYS A 122 6.71 -2.26 0.28
N PHE A 123 5.47 -2.65 0.56
CA PHE A 123 5.07 -4.03 0.81
C PHE A 123 5.20 -4.90 -0.44
N ASP A 124 4.72 -4.40 -1.58
CA ASP A 124 4.80 -5.09 -2.87
C ASP A 124 6.25 -5.31 -3.28
N LEU A 125 7.12 -4.29 -3.14
CA LEU A 125 8.53 -4.44 -3.45
C LEU A 125 9.22 -5.47 -2.53
N GLN A 126 8.92 -5.46 -1.23
CA GLN A 126 9.46 -6.47 -0.32
C GLN A 126 9.03 -7.89 -0.73
N ASN A 127 7.78 -8.08 -1.15
CA ASN A 127 7.30 -9.36 -1.67
C ASN A 127 8.00 -9.76 -2.97
N ASP A 128 8.19 -8.83 -3.91
CA ASP A 128 8.90 -9.08 -5.16
C ASP A 128 10.35 -9.50 -4.91
N ILE A 129 11.02 -8.89 -3.92
CA ILE A 129 12.36 -9.31 -3.50
C ILE A 129 12.32 -10.70 -2.87
N MET A 130 11.33 -11.00 -2.03
CA MET A 130 11.20 -12.33 -1.41
C MET A 130 11.09 -13.46 -2.45
N VAL A 131 10.51 -13.19 -3.63
CA VAL A 131 10.40 -14.17 -4.72
C VAL A 131 11.77 -14.60 -5.27
N LEU A 132 12.83 -13.82 -5.08
CA LEU A 132 14.20 -14.17 -5.52
C LEU A 132 14.87 -15.24 -4.66
N PHE A 133 14.38 -15.45 -3.45
CA PHE A 133 14.97 -16.36 -2.46
C PHE A 133 14.31 -17.73 -2.50
N ASP A 134 15.11 -18.76 -2.20
CA ASP A 134 14.66 -20.15 -2.17
C ASP A 134 14.27 -20.50 -0.74
N ILE A 135 13.05 -20.18 -0.26
CA ILE A 135 12.42 -20.73 0.98
C ILE A 135 10.97 -20.21 1.17
N LYS A 136 10.17 -21.00 1.92
CA LYS A 136 8.78 -20.75 2.36
C LYS A 136 8.61 -20.12 3.77
N ASP A 137 9.61 -20.21 4.65
CA ASP A 137 9.49 -19.92 6.10
C ASP A 137 10.59 -18.98 6.67
N GLN A 138 11.44 -18.38 5.82
CA GLN A 138 12.46 -17.40 6.23
C GLN A 138 12.22 -16.09 5.50
N TYR A 139 12.29 -14.99 6.25
CA TYR A 139 12.13 -13.65 5.72
C TYR A 139 13.53 -13.05 5.50
N PRO A 140 14.00 -12.93 4.24
CA PRO A 140 15.27 -12.28 3.95
C PRO A 140 15.24 -10.80 4.37
N ILE A 141 14.06 -10.19 4.38
CA ILE A 141 13.82 -8.83 4.83
C ILE A 141 12.80 -8.85 5.97
N SER A 142 13.13 -8.23 7.10
CA SER A 142 12.19 -8.01 8.20
C SER A 142 12.49 -6.67 8.88
N GLY A 143 11.59 -5.70 8.74
CA GLY A 143 11.83 -4.32 9.19
C GLY A 143 13.07 -3.74 8.51
N SER A 144 14.01 -3.25 9.32
CA SER A 144 15.30 -2.70 8.90
C SER A 144 16.45 -3.73 8.78
N SER A 145 16.12 -5.03 8.84
CA SER A 145 17.12 -6.10 8.79
C SER A 145 17.08 -6.85 7.46
N PHE A 146 18.26 -7.08 6.88
CA PHE A 146 18.47 -7.94 5.71
C PHE A 146 19.35 -9.14 6.08
N ASN A 147 18.79 -10.34 5.93
CA ASN A 147 19.51 -11.59 6.16
C ASN A 147 20.11 -12.13 4.86
N SER A 148 21.36 -11.75 4.59
CA SER A 148 22.13 -12.24 3.42
C SER A 148 22.50 -13.72 3.46
N GLN A 149 22.21 -14.44 4.56
CA GLN A 149 22.47 -15.88 4.66
C GLN A 149 21.35 -16.72 4.05
N VAL A 150 20.20 -16.12 3.72
CA VAL A 150 19.10 -16.81 3.04
C VAL A 150 19.54 -17.09 1.59
N PRO A 151 19.41 -18.34 1.10
CA PRO A 151 19.82 -18.70 -0.26
C PRO A 151 18.93 -18.02 -1.31
N LEU A 152 19.57 -17.47 -2.35
CA LEU A 152 18.88 -17.10 -3.59
C LEU A 152 18.49 -18.36 -4.36
N LYS A 153 17.37 -18.31 -5.10
CA LYS A 153 17.07 -19.33 -6.11
C LYS A 153 18.21 -19.38 -7.11
N LEU A 154 18.65 -20.59 -7.46
CA LEU A 154 19.73 -20.76 -8.44
C LEU A 154 19.35 -20.24 -9.84
N THR A 155 18.05 -20.10 -10.11
CA THR A 155 17.51 -19.52 -11.34
C THR A 155 17.48 -18.00 -11.32
N THR A 156 17.69 -17.36 -10.16
CA THR A 156 17.73 -15.89 -10.06
C THR A 156 18.94 -15.38 -10.79
N THR A 157 18.71 -14.42 -11.69
CA THR A 157 19.76 -13.81 -12.50
C THR A 157 20.02 -12.37 -12.09
N THR A 158 21.22 -11.85 -12.38
CA THR A 158 21.52 -10.40 -12.29
C THR A 158 20.51 -9.56 -13.07
N VAL A 159 20.04 -10.05 -14.22
CA VAL A 159 19.01 -9.38 -15.02
C VAL A 159 17.69 -9.24 -14.25
N ASP A 160 17.30 -10.25 -13.46
CA ASP A 160 16.07 -10.19 -12.65
C ASP A 160 16.21 -9.15 -11.53
N VAL A 161 17.37 -9.11 -10.86
CA VAL A 161 17.66 -8.13 -9.81
C VAL A 161 17.74 -6.70 -10.37
N GLN A 162 18.38 -6.52 -11.52
CA GLN A 162 18.48 -5.22 -12.18
C GLN A 162 17.11 -4.67 -12.62
N LYS A 163 16.20 -5.54 -13.06
CA LYS A 163 14.81 -5.13 -13.34
C LYS A 163 14.11 -4.62 -12.08
N LEU A 164 14.30 -5.30 -10.95
CA LEU A 164 13.76 -4.84 -9.66
C LEU A 164 14.39 -3.52 -9.21
N GLN A 165 15.70 -3.35 -9.37
CA GLN A 165 16.39 -2.09 -9.09
C GLN A 165 15.86 -0.94 -9.93
N MET A 166 15.60 -1.16 -11.22
CA MET A 166 15.02 -0.13 -12.10
C MET A 166 13.59 0.22 -11.67
N ALA A 167 12.76 -0.79 -11.38
CA ALA A 167 11.39 -0.58 -10.89
C ALA A 167 11.38 0.22 -9.58
N PHE A 168 12.24 -0.17 -8.62
CA PHE A 168 12.45 0.55 -7.36
C PHE A 168 12.84 2.01 -7.59
N LYS A 169 13.83 2.27 -8.45
CA LYS A 169 14.31 3.63 -8.75
C LYS A 169 13.26 4.50 -9.43
N GLU A 170 12.41 3.94 -10.28
CA GLU A 170 11.31 4.70 -10.89
C GLU A 170 10.22 5.01 -9.86
N GLN A 171 9.83 4.00 -9.09
CA GLN A 171 8.74 4.09 -8.12
C GLN A 171 9.06 5.00 -6.93
N PHE A 172 10.31 5.03 -6.47
CA PHE A 172 10.76 5.77 -5.30
C PHE A 172 11.72 6.92 -5.63
N ARG A 173 11.79 7.38 -6.88
CA ARG A 173 12.71 8.44 -7.34
C ARG A 173 12.70 9.68 -6.44
N GLU A 174 11.52 10.10 -6.02
CA GLU A 174 11.30 11.32 -5.23
C GLU A 174 11.36 11.09 -3.72
N HIS A 175 11.55 9.84 -3.28
CA HIS A 175 11.56 9.44 -1.89
C HIS A 175 12.99 9.22 -1.40
N ASN A 176 13.48 10.09 -0.52
CA ASN A 176 14.80 9.97 0.10
C ASN A 176 14.68 9.80 1.62
N ASP A 177 14.05 8.71 2.05
CA ASP A 177 13.90 8.35 3.46
C ASP A 177 14.99 7.33 3.87
N ALA A 178 14.94 6.85 5.11
CA ALA A 178 15.88 5.84 5.59
C ALA A 178 15.66 4.48 4.91
N TRP A 179 14.40 4.14 4.63
CA TRP A 179 14.01 2.89 4.01
C TRP A 179 14.49 2.81 2.55
N THR A 180 14.37 3.89 1.76
CA THR A 180 14.80 3.88 0.35
C THR A 180 16.32 3.72 0.23
N ARG A 181 17.10 4.41 1.06
CA ARG A 181 18.56 4.22 1.09
C ARG A 181 18.95 2.79 1.47
N TRP A 182 18.34 2.27 2.53
CA TRP A 182 18.58 0.89 2.97
C TRP A 182 18.18 -0.15 1.91
N MET A 183 17.08 0.09 1.19
CA MET A 183 16.60 -0.80 0.14
C MET A 183 17.54 -0.79 -1.08
N ASP A 184 18.06 0.37 -1.48
CA ASP A 184 19.05 0.47 -2.57
C ASP A 184 20.32 -0.33 -2.24
N GLU A 185 20.86 -0.17 -1.02
CA GLU A 185 22.00 -0.95 -0.52
C GLU A 185 21.70 -2.46 -0.51
N THR A 186 20.51 -2.84 -0.06
CA THR A 186 20.07 -4.24 -0.01
C THR A 186 20.00 -4.85 -1.42
N LEU A 187 19.43 -4.13 -2.38
CA LEU A 187 19.33 -4.58 -3.77
C LEU A 187 20.70 -4.70 -4.45
N ILE A 188 21.68 -3.87 -4.08
CA ILE A 188 23.07 -4.00 -4.56
C ILE A 188 23.68 -5.31 -4.03
N VAL A 189 23.53 -5.60 -2.73
CA VAL A 189 24.04 -6.84 -2.15
C VAL A 189 23.39 -8.06 -2.80
N ILE A 190 22.08 -8.02 -3.08
CA ILE A 190 21.37 -9.11 -3.77
C ILE A 190 21.94 -9.32 -5.18
N ASP A 191 22.20 -8.24 -5.93
CA ASP A 191 22.78 -8.31 -7.28
C ASP A 191 24.18 -8.93 -7.26
N GLU A 192 25.03 -8.50 -6.33
CA GLU A 192 26.36 -9.09 -6.13
C GLU A 192 26.30 -10.59 -5.80
N GLN A 193 25.36 -11.01 -4.95
CA GLN A 193 25.17 -12.42 -4.63
C GLN A 193 24.65 -13.22 -5.83
N ALA A 194 23.75 -12.65 -6.64
CA ALA A 194 23.29 -13.28 -7.88
C ALA A 194 24.43 -13.47 -8.87
N ASP A 195 25.26 -12.44 -9.09
CA ASP A 195 26.44 -12.50 -9.98
C ASP A 195 27.43 -13.59 -9.55
N LEU A 196 27.76 -13.66 -8.25
CA LEU A 196 28.66 -14.69 -7.72
C LEU A 196 28.12 -16.11 -7.95
N VAL A 197 26.82 -16.33 -7.71
CA VAL A 197 26.17 -17.63 -7.92
C VAL A 197 26.16 -18.01 -9.40
N GLN A 198 25.79 -17.07 -10.28
CA GLN A 198 25.77 -17.30 -11.72
C GLN A 198 27.16 -17.64 -12.26
N LYS A 199 28.18 -16.83 -11.93
CA LYS A 199 29.57 -17.09 -12.35
C LYS A 199 30.08 -18.42 -11.85
N ALA A 200 29.79 -18.78 -10.59
CA ALA A 200 30.18 -20.07 -10.05
C ALA A 200 29.51 -21.23 -10.82
N LEU A 201 28.21 -21.12 -11.12
CA LEU A 201 27.49 -22.13 -11.90
C LEU A 201 28.06 -22.27 -13.31
N GLU A 202 28.30 -21.17 -14.01
CA GLU A 202 28.86 -21.15 -15.37
C GLU A 202 30.23 -21.82 -15.42
N LEU A 203 31.13 -21.46 -14.49
CA LEU A 203 32.47 -22.06 -14.41
C LEU A 203 32.43 -23.54 -14.05
N ILE A 204 31.53 -23.96 -13.15
CA ILE A 204 31.33 -25.38 -12.84
C ILE A 204 30.82 -26.15 -14.06
N ASP A 205 29.93 -25.55 -14.86
CA ASP A 205 29.34 -26.23 -16.01
C ASP A 205 30.36 -26.43 -17.14
N ARG A 206 31.24 -25.45 -17.38
CA ARG A 206 32.34 -25.50 -18.36
C ARG A 206 33.68 -26.04 -17.83
N TYR A 207 33.65 -26.57 -16.61
CA TYR A 207 34.82 -26.85 -15.75
C TYR A 207 36.08 -27.26 -16.50
N GLN A 208 37.17 -26.55 -16.20
CA GLN A 208 38.54 -26.91 -16.54
C GLN A 208 39.35 -27.15 -15.24
N PRO A 209 40.23 -28.16 -15.19
CA PRO A 209 41.00 -28.48 -13.98
C PRO A 209 41.75 -27.30 -13.37
N GLU A 210 42.28 -26.41 -14.20
CA GLU A 210 43.08 -25.24 -13.79
C GLU A 210 42.21 -24.15 -13.13
N GLU A 211 40.90 -24.14 -13.39
CA GLU A 211 39.95 -23.16 -12.86
C GLU A 211 39.39 -23.55 -11.48
N ALA A 212 39.69 -24.75 -10.97
CA ALA A 212 39.11 -25.28 -9.72
C ALA A 212 39.28 -24.33 -8.51
N TYR A 213 40.49 -23.78 -8.34
CA TYR A 213 40.80 -22.84 -7.26
C TYR A 213 40.00 -21.53 -7.37
N VAL A 214 39.79 -21.03 -8.59
CA VAL A 214 39.01 -19.81 -8.84
C VAL A 214 37.55 -20.04 -8.49
N ILE A 215 36.99 -21.20 -8.85
CA ILE A 215 35.61 -21.58 -8.52
C ILE A 215 35.45 -21.68 -7.00
N GLU A 216 36.40 -22.28 -6.28
CA GLU A 216 36.35 -22.36 -4.81
C GLU A 216 36.36 -20.98 -4.14
N ILE A 217 37.16 -20.03 -4.64
CA ILE A 217 37.15 -18.64 -4.15
C ILE A 217 35.76 -18.01 -4.34
N LEU A 218 35.18 -18.15 -5.53
CA LEU A 218 33.84 -17.59 -5.81
C LEU A 218 32.78 -18.18 -4.86
N ILE A 219 32.79 -19.50 -4.69
CA ILE A 219 31.87 -20.18 -3.77
C ILE A 219 32.06 -19.67 -2.34
N ASN A 220 33.30 -19.47 -1.89
CA ASN A 220 33.58 -19.00 -0.54
C ASN A 220 33.09 -17.57 -0.27
N ASN A 221 32.97 -16.74 -1.31
CA ASN A 221 32.48 -15.36 -1.22
C ASN A 221 30.95 -15.23 -1.18
N ILE A 222 30.20 -16.28 -1.55
CA ILE A 222 28.75 -16.32 -1.38
C ILE A 222 28.42 -16.17 0.12
N LYS A 223 27.29 -15.59 0.49
CA LYS A 223 26.91 -15.42 1.91
C LYS A 223 26.13 -16.62 2.43
N ALA A 224 25.18 -17.13 1.65
CA ALA A 224 24.30 -18.23 2.02
C ALA A 224 25.04 -19.58 2.15
N PRO A 225 25.14 -20.19 3.36
CA PRO A 225 25.86 -21.44 3.57
C PRO A 225 25.31 -22.62 2.76
N GLU A 226 23.99 -22.66 2.57
CA GLU A 226 23.32 -23.72 1.81
C GLU A 226 23.70 -23.67 0.32
N THR A 227 23.71 -22.48 -0.27
CA THR A 227 24.18 -22.24 -1.64
C THR A 227 25.65 -22.63 -1.79
N LYS A 228 26.51 -22.28 -0.82
CA LYS A 228 27.92 -22.74 -0.84
C LYS A 228 28.02 -24.24 -0.91
N ARG A 229 27.34 -24.94 0.01
CA ARG A 229 27.38 -26.40 0.10
C ARG A 229 26.90 -27.04 -1.21
N LEU A 230 25.84 -26.52 -1.79
CA LEU A 230 25.31 -27.01 -3.06
C LEU A 230 26.34 -26.85 -4.19
N LEU A 231 26.90 -25.66 -4.37
CA LEU A 231 27.87 -25.40 -5.44
C LEU A 231 29.17 -26.18 -5.25
N SER A 232 29.67 -26.29 -4.01
CA SER A 232 30.83 -27.12 -3.69
C SER A 232 30.59 -28.60 -4.02
N ASN A 233 29.39 -29.12 -3.76
CA ASN A 233 29.05 -30.49 -4.12
C ASN A 233 28.99 -30.65 -5.66
N LYS A 234 28.40 -29.69 -6.38
CA LYS A 234 28.36 -29.69 -7.84
C LYS A 234 29.77 -29.68 -8.45
N LEU A 235 30.68 -28.87 -7.90
CA LEU A 235 32.09 -28.84 -8.31
C LEU A 235 32.79 -30.19 -8.05
N LYS A 236 32.64 -30.77 -6.85
CA LYS A 236 33.24 -32.07 -6.53
C LYS A 236 32.83 -33.18 -7.49
N LEU A 237 31.56 -33.18 -7.93
CA LEU A 237 31.05 -34.14 -8.92
C LEU A 237 31.64 -33.94 -10.32
N LYS A 238 32.13 -32.74 -10.65
CA LYS A 238 32.82 -32.46 -11.92
C LYS A 238 34.31 -32.85 -11.87
N ILE A 239 34.91 -32.81 -10.68
CA ILE A 239 36.31 -33.19 -10.43
C ILE A 239 36.48 -34.71 -10.39
N SER A 240 35.50 -35.42 -9.83
CA SER A 240 35.53 -36.88 -9.63
C SER A 240 35.28 -37.64 -10.92
#